data_AF-I0YRU2-F1
#
_entry.id   AF-I0YRU2-F1
#
_cell.length_a   1.000
_cell.length_b   1.000
_cell.length_c   1.000
_cell.angle_alpha   90.00
_cell.angle_beta   90.00
_cell.angle_gamma   90.00
#
_symmetry.space_group_name_H-M   'P 1'
#
loop_
_entity.id
_entity.type
_entity.pdbx_description
1 polymer ?
#
loop_
_entity_poly.entity_id
_entity_poly.type
_entity_poly.pdbx_seq_one_letter_code
_entity_poly.pdbx_strand_id
1 'polypeptide(L)'
;MYPSQERLKQTTELVTEVPGCRPLNRDQSLYEVPVRMRDGRITNLRISLPPNFPHGRPALSVTHPIRHPWVDSAGRLSFPALDGWAPGRSRIAAVVAEASTSLSGQPARSDASPSPQRPSGASPALAPVPRLAASPSRAPTVPSEFQELAAMSMDDLTELLCDEAKYTTFVQKQTAKTHIAQVKAQLRRGNAELARANLAKEGLLGELRNQIAIIRSSEYAAVKESFDEKYKRQQAVIQPLQPSALIATLDRAASQADKDSDQVYESFLKGDVTVDVFVPQYVKARSLFHQRELKKQAAQQTL
;
A
#
# COMPACT_ATOMS: atom_id res chain seq x y z
N MET A 1 18.67 -4.88 -6.37
CA MET A 1 17.80 -6.02 -6.73
C MET A 1 17.24 -5.74 -8.11
N TYR A 2 17.58 -6.55 -9.11
CA TYR A 2 16.99 -6.41 -10.44
C TYR A 2 15.55 -6.94 -10.42
N PRO A 3 14.58 -6.24 -11.02
CA PRO A 3 13.22 -6.74 -11.14
C PRO A 3 13.19 -8.00 -12.01
N SER A 4 12.38 -8.99 -11.62
CA SER A 4 12.22 -10.25 -12.36
C SER A 4 11.68 -9.99 -13.78
N GLN A 5 12.10 -10.78 -14.77
CA GLN A 5 11.61 -10.62 -16.15
C GLN A 5 10.08 -10.66 -16.25
N GLU A 6 9.44 -11.49 -15.42
CA GLU A 6 7.99 -11.61 -15.37
C GLU A 6 7.30 -10.36 -14.81
N ARG A 7 7.93 -9.68 -13.84
CA ARG A 7 7.47 -8.38 -13.34
C ARG A 7 7.49 -7.34 -14.45
N LEU A 8 8.61 -7.22 -15.18
CA LEU A 8 8.72 -6.26 -16.30
C LEU A 8 7.66 -6.51 -17.38
N LYS A 9 7.39 -7.78 -17.71
CA LYS A 9 6.38 -8.15 -18.70
C LYS A 9 5.01 -7.65 -18.28
N GLN A 10 4.58 -7.97 -17.06
CA GLN A 10 3.27 -7.57 -16.53
C GLN A 10 3.13 -6.06 -16.30
N THR A 11 4.19 -5.36 -15.87
CA THR A 11 4.15 -3.92 -15.69
C THR A 11 4.14 -3.15 -17.01
N THR A 12 4.87 -3.62 -18.02
CA THR A 12 4.86 -3.03 -19.37
C THR A 12 3.49 -3.21 -20.00
N GLU A 13 2.91 -4.41 -19.88
CA GLU A 13 1.55 -4.73 -20.30
C GLU A 13 0.51 -3.84 -19.60
N LEU A 14 0.63 -3.64 -18.28
CA LEU A 14 -0.26 -2.77 -17.50
C LEU A 14 -0.27 -1.32 -18.02
N VAL A 15 0.90 -0.75 -18.33
CA VAL A 15 1.00 0.62 -18.85
C VAL A 15 0.49 0.72 -20.29
N THR A 16 0.59 -0.37 -21.05
CA THR A 16 0.21 -0.40 -22.48
C THR A 16 -1.30 -0.63 -22.66
N GLU A 17 -1.89 -1.55 -21.91
CA GLU A 17 -3.30 -1.94 -22.06
C GLU A 17 -4.27 -1.07 -21.23
N VAL A 18 -3.82 -0.47 -20.12
CA VAL A 18 -4.69 0.33 -19.25
C VAL A 18 -4.53 1.83 -19.54
N PRO A 19 -5.55 2.51 -20.09
CA PRO A 19 -5.45 3.91 -20.47
C PRO A 19 -5.26 4.81 -19.25
N GLY A 20 -4.26 5.69 -19.30
CA GLY A 20 -3.94 6.64 -18.23
C GLY A 20 -3.14 6.04 -17.06
N CYS A 21 -2.71 4.79 -17.15
CA CYS A 21 -1.84 4.17 -16.16
C CYS A 21 -0.45 4.83 -16.15
N ARG A 22 0.01 5.27 -14.99
CA ARG A 22 1.34 5.86 -14.80
C ARG A 22 2.03 5.35 -13.53
N PRO A 23 3.35 5.11 -13.57
CA PRO A 23 4.11 4.81 -12.36
C PRO A 23 4.25 6.07 -11.50
N LEU A 24 4.05 5.93 -10.19
CA LEU A 24 4.19 7.02 -9.21
C LEU A 24 5.61 7.08 -8.61
N ASN A 25 6.39 6.01 -8.77
CA ASN A 25 7.73 5.87 -8.22
C ASN A 25 8.75 5.30 -9.20
N ARG A 26 10.04 5.61 -8.97
CA ARG A 26 11.16 5.20 -9.84
C ARG A 26 11.38 3.69 -9.88
N ASP A 27 11.02 2.98 -8.81
CA ASP A 27 11.14 1.53 -8.65
C ASP A 27 9.94 0.75 -9.21
N GLN A 28 8.96 1.44 -9.81
CA GLN A 28 7.81 0.82 -10.48
C GLN A 28 7.03 -0.14 -9.57
N SER A 29 6.93 0.17 -8.27
CA SER A 29 6.14 -0.61 -7.31
C SER A 29 4.76 0.00 -7.05
N LEU A 30 4.51 1.22 -7.55
CA LEU A 30 3.25 1.93 -7.37
C LEU A 30 2.79 2.54 -8.68
N TYR A 31 1.57 2.23 -9.09
CA TYR A 31 0.92 2.79 -10.28
C TYR A 31 -0.38 3.48 -9.90
N GLU A 32 -0.80 4.42 -10.75
CA GLU A 32 -2.05 5.14 -10.61
C GLU A 32 -2.78 5.17 -11.95
N VAL A 33 -4.10 4.91 -11.91
CA VAL A 33 -4.99 4.93 -13.05
C VAL A 33 -6.18 5.83 -12.74
N PRO A 34 -6.46 6.89 -13.53
CA PRO A 34 -7.66 7.68 -13.37
C PRO A 34 -8.88 6.89 -13.89
N VAL A 35 -9.86 6.71 -13.02
CA VAL A 35 -11.13 6.03 -13.31
C VAL A 35 -12.26 7.04 -13.22
N ARG A 36 -13.05 7.14 -14.28
CA ARG A 36 -14.24 7.99 -14.31
C ARG A 36 -15.42 7.22 -13.71
N MET A 37 -15.99 7.75 -12.63
CA MET A 37 -17.11 7.17 -11.89
C MET A 37 -18.45 7.52 -12.53
N ARG A 38 -19.52 6.79 -12.15
CA ARG A 38 -20.89 7.02 -12.65
C ARG A 38 -21.43 8.43 -12.37
N ASP A 39 -20.97 9.07 -11.31
CA ASP A 39 -21.35 10.43 -10.92
C ASP A 39 -20.57 11.53 -11.67
N GLY A 40 -19.77 11.15 -12.67
CA GLY A 40 -18.95 12.05 -13.48
C GLY A 40 -17.64 12.48 -12.80
N ARG A 41 -17.39 12.07 -11.54
CA ARG A 41 -16.14 12.36 -10.84
C ARG A 41 -15.02 11.45 -11.35
N ILE A 42 -13.80 11.96 -11.33
CA ILE A 42 -12.60 11.18 -11.63
C ILE A 42 -11.98 10.79 -10.30
N THR A 43 -11.79 9.49 -10.08
CA THR A 43 -11.03 8.95 -8.95
C THR A 43 -9.74 8.32 -9.43
N ASN A 44 -8.76 8.19 -8.55
CA ASN A 44 -7.50 7.51 -8.87
C ASN A 44 -7.47 6.15 -8.18
N LEU A 45 -7.38 5.10 -9.01
CA LEU A 45 -7.10 3.74 -8.59
C LEU A 45 -5.58 3.58 -8.47
N ARG A 46 -5.11 3.34 -7.24
CA ARG A 46 -3.72 3.11 -6.90
C ARG A 46 -3.45 1.61 -6.82
N ILE A 47 -2.43 1.17 -7.54
CA ILE A 47 -2.00 -0.23 -7.64
C ILE A 47 -0.62 -0.35 -6.99
N SER A 48 -0.52 -1.15 -5.94
CA SER A 48 0.73 -1.43 -5.24
C SER A 48 1.17 -2.86 -5.56
N LEU A 49 2.38 -2.99 -6.09
CA LEU A 49 3.01 -4.27 -6.40
C LEU A 49 4.03 -4.62 -5.31
N PRO A 50 3.88 -5.77 -4.63
CA PRO A 50 4.83 -6.17 -3.60
C PRO A 50 6.21 -6.54 -4.22
N PRO A 51 7.28 -6.57 -3.41
CA PRO A 51 8.64 -6.86 -3.91
C PRO A 51 8.81 -8.26 -4.49
N ASN A 52 7.96 -9.22 -4.09
CA ASN A 52 7.92 -10.59 -4.60
C ASN A 52 6.89 -10.80 -5.72
N PHE A 53 6.33 -9.74 -6.31
CA PHE A 53 5.43 -9.85 -7.45
C PHE A 53 6.11 -10.53 -8.66
N PRO A 54 5.43 -11.45 -9.39
CA PRO A 54 4.00 -11.81 -9.31
C PRO A 54 3.62 -12.90 -8.29
N HIS A 55 4.58 -13.45 -7.53
CA HIS A 55 4.29 -14.42 -6.46
C HIS A 55 3.52 -13.79 -5.29
N GLY A 56 3.76 -12.51 -5.01
CA GLY A 56 2.97 -11.72 -4.07
C GLY A 56 1.77 -11.07 -4.75
N ARG A 57 0.61 -11.15 -4.11
CA ARG A 57 -0.63 -10.54 -4.62
C ARG A 57 -0.50 -9.01 -4.73
N PRO A 58 -0.95 -8.39 -5.84
CA PRO A 58 -1.06 -6.95 -5.95
C PRO A 58 -2.12 -6.42 -4.98
N ALA A 59 -1.98 -5.17 -4.55
CA ALA A 59 -2.99 -4.50 -3.72
C ALA A 59 -3.55 -3.29 -4.47
N LEU A 60 -4.88 -3.21 -4.58
CA LEU A 60 -5.57 -2.11 -5.23
C LEU A 60 -6.27 -1.26 -4.18
N SER A 61 -6.22 0.06 -4.34
CA SER A 61 -6.88 1.02 -3.45
C SER A 61 -7.35 2.26 -4.20
N VAL A 62 -8.41 2.88 -3.73
CA VAL A 62 -8.92 4.14 -4.28
C VAL A 62 -8.46 5.29 -3.40
N THR A 63 -7.98 6.36 -4.01
CA THR A 63 -7.46 7.54 -3.28
C THR A 63 -8.59 8.38 -2.66
N HIS A 64 -9.80 8.31 -3.21
CA HIS A 64 -10.98 8.99 -2.69
C HIS A 64 -11.99 7.99 -2.11
N PRO A 65 -12.69 8.32 -1.01
CA PRO A 65 -13.71 7.45 -0.43
C PRO A 65 -14.89 7.26 -1.39
N ILE A 66 -15.13 6.03 -1.80
CA ILE A 66 -16.22 5.66 -2.72
C ILE A 66 -17.06 4.56 -2.09
N ARG A 67 -18.38 4.62 -2.28
CA ARG A 67 -19.29 3.54 -1.91
C ARG A 67 -19.41 2.56 -3.08
N HIS A 68 -18.73 1.42 -2.98
CA HIS A 68 -18.78 0.36 -3.99
C HIS A 68 -18.71 -1.02 -3.32
N PRO A 69 -19.42 -2.06 -3.81
CA PRO A 69 -19.42 -3.40 -3.19
C PRO A 69 -18.02 -4.02 -3.05
N TRP A 70 -17.09 -3.65 -3.93
CA TRP A 70 -15.71 -4.12 -3.90
C TRP A 70 -14.76 -3.24 -3.08
N VAL A 71 -15.21 -2.13 -2.49
CA VAL A 71 -14.33 -1.18 -1.80
C VAL A 71 -14.62 -1.20 -0.30
N ASP A 72 -13.59 -1.49 0.50
CA ASP A 72 -13.69 -1.50 1.97
C ASP A 72 -13.65 -0.08 2.58
N SER A 73 -13.83 0.01 3.90
CA SER A 73 -13.79 1.29 4.63
C SER A 73 -12.43 2.00 4.59
N ALA A 74 -11.36 1.29 4.23
CA ALA A 74 -10.01 1.83 4.05
C ALA A 74 -9.71 2.19 2.58
N GLY A 75 -10.70 2.04 1.68
CA GLY A 75 -10.56 2.31 0.26
C GLY A 75 -9.84 1.20 -0.51
N ARG A 76 -9.57 0.02 0.07
CA ARG A 76 -8.96 -1.12 -0.63
C ARG A 76 -10.00 -1.90 -1.40
N LEU A 77 -9.60 -2.44 -2.54
CA LEU A 77 -10.47 -3.29 -3.35
C LEU A 77 -10.36 -4.76 -2.93
N SER A 78 -11.50 -5.45 -2.88
CA SER A 78 -11.61 -6.91 -2.76
C SER A 78 -12.69 -7.41 -3.72
N PHE A 79 -12.29 -8.29 -4.63
CA PHE A 79 -13.14 -8.89 -5.66
C PHE A 79 -12.49 -10.19 -6.18
N PRO A 80 -13.26 -11.11 -6.78
CA PRO A 80 -12.80 -12.47 -7.07
C PRO A 80 -11.49 -12.58 -7.86
N ALA A 81 -11.29 -11.74 -8.89
CA ALA A 81 -10.07 -11.78 -9.69
C ALA A 81 -8.82 -11.25 -8.96
N LEU A 82 -9.00 -10.40 -7.95
CA LEU A 82 -7.91 -9.93 -7.08
C LEU A 82 -7.64 -10.92 -5.94
N ASP A 83 -8.69 -11.47 -5.34
CA ASP A 83 -8.58 -12.41 -4.22
C ASP A 83 -8.07 -13.80 -4.67
N GLY A 84 -8.40 -14.21 -5.89
CA GLY A 84 -7.93 -15.43 -6.55
C GLY A 84 -6.62 -15.28 -7.33
N TRP A 85 -5.77 -14.31 -6.98
CA TRP A 85 -4.52 -14.04 -7.70
C TRP A 85 -3.60 -15.27 -7.76
N ALA A 86 -3.33 -15.76 -8.97
CA ALA A 86 -2.46 -16.89 -9.22
C ALA A 86 -1.26 -16.46 -10.10
N PRO A 87 -0.01 -16.64 -9.62
CA PRO A 87 1.19 -16.32 -10.41
C PRO A 87 1.17 -17.09 -11.74
N GLY A 88 1.49 -16.43 -12.85
CA GLY A 88 1.52 -17.01 -14.20
C GLY A 88 0.17 -17.21 -14.89
N ARG A 89 -0.96 -17.29 -14.15
CA ARG A 89 -2.32 -17.40 -14.73
C ARG A 89 -3.08 -16.08 -14.70
N SER A 90 -2.82 -15.24 -13.70
CA SER A 90 -3.47 -13.93 -13.53
C SER A 90 -2.64 -12.82 -14.18
N ARG A 91 -3.32 -11.91 -14.90
CA ARG A 91 -2.72 -10.72 -15.53
C ARG A 91 -3.16 -9.47 -14.76
N ILE A 92 -2.22 -8.67 -14.27
CA ILE A 92 -2.54 -7.44 -13.53
C ILE A 92 -3.33 -6.43 -14.38
N ALA A 93 -3.04 -6.35 -15.69
CA ALA A 93 -3.77 -5.49 -16.61
C ALA A 93 -5.27 -5.84 -16.67
N ALA A 94 -5.60 -7.15 -16.72
CA ALA A 94 -6.98 -7.63 -16.71
C ALA A 94 -7.70 -7.34 -15.39
N VAL A 95 -7.03 -7.55 -14.25
CA VAL A 95 -7.58 -7.26 -12.91
C VAL A 95 -7.85 -5.77 -12.73
N VAL A 96 -6.95 -4.90 -13.22
CA VAL A 96 -7.12 -3.45 -13.16
C VAL A 96 -8.21 -2.98 -14.12
N ALA A 97 -8.28 -3.56 -15.32
CA ALA A 97 -9.36 -3.30 -16.27
C ALA A 97 -10.72 -3.64 -15.65
N GLU A 98 -10.90 -4.83 -15.08
CA GLU A 98 -12.12 -5.24 -14.40
C GLU A 98 -12.50 -4.29 -13.25
N ALA A 99 -11.52 -3.92 -12.41
CA ALA A 99 -11.72 -2.94 -11.35
C ALA A 99 -12.20 -1.59 -11.91
N SER A 100 -11.57 -1.08 -12.97
CA SER A 100 -11.94 0.19 -13.59
C SER A 100 -13.31 0.15 -14.28
N THR A 101 -13.68 -0.95 -14.95
CA THR A 101 -14.98 -1.17 -15.57
C THR A 101 -16.10 -1.20 -14.53
N SER A 102 -15.88 -1.93 -13.43
CA SER A 102 -16.85 -2.05 -12.35
C SER A 102 -17.08 -0.71 -11.63
N LEU A 103 -15.99 0.01 -11.34
CA LEU A 103 -16.03 1.34 -10.75
C LEU A 103 -16.65 2.40 -11.67
N SER A 104 -16.42 2.32 -12.99
CA SER A 104 -17.05 3.22 -13.97
C SER A 104 -18.52 2.89 -14.26
N GLY A 105 -18.98 1.67 -13.93
CA GLY A 105 -20.38 1.28 -14.04
C GLY A 105 -20.80 0.71 -15.39
N GLN A 106 -19.86 0.31 -16.25
CA GLN A 106 -20.19 -0.48 -17.43
C GLN A 106 -20.59 -1.91 -16.99
N PRO A 107 -21.64 -2.51 -17.56
CA PRO A 107 -22.12 -3.82 -17.11
C PRO A 107 -21.06 -4.88 -17.39
N ALA A 108 -20.53 -5.48 -16.31
CA ALA A 108 -19.77 -6.71 -16.38
C ALA A 108 -20.70 -7.79 -16.95
N ARG A 109 -20.25 -8.45 -18.02
CA ARG A 109 -20.92 -9.63 -18.57
C ARG A 109 -21.00 -10.68 -17.48
N SER A 110 -22.23 -11.00 -17.11
CA SER A 110 -22.63 -12.06 -16.20
C SER A 110 -22.25 -13.43 -16.76
N ASP A 111 -21.54 -14.22 -15.95
CA ASP A 111 -21.67 -15.68 -15.96
C ASP A 111 -21.89 -16.20 -14.52
N ALA A 112 -23.16 -16.52 -14.30
CA ALA A 112 -23.73 -17.64 -13.54
C ALA A 112 -23.09 -18.20 -12.24
N SER A 113 -23.86 -18.04 -11.15
CA SER A 113 -24.26 -19.08 -10.17
C SER A 113 -23.37 -19.31 -8.91
N PRO A 114 -23.89 -19.96 -7.84
CA PRO A 114 -24.60 -19.30 -6.74
C PRO A 114 -23.89 -19.51 -5.38
N SER A 115 -24.03 -18.54 -4.47
CA SER A 115 -23.52 -18.65 -3.11
C SER A 115 -24.37 -19.60 -2.24
N PRO A 116 -23.76 -20.47 -1.41
CA PRO A 116 -24.39 -20.96 -0.19
C PRO A 116 -24.08 -20.02 0.98
N GLN A 117 -25.11 -19.76 1.78
CA GLN A 117 -25.13 -18.92 2.96
C GLN A 117 -24.34 -19.52 4.15
N ARG A 118 -23.73 -18.65 4.99
CA ARG A 118 -23.70 -18.64 6.48
C ARG A 118 -22.36 -18.06 7.02
N PRO A 119 -22.25 -17.74 8.32
CA PRO A 119 -23.20 -17.08 9.23
C PRO A 119 -22.57 -15.82 9.86
N SER A 120 -23.42 -14.96 10.43
CA SER A 120 -23.02 -13.78 11.19
C SER A 120 -22.16 -14.15 12.40
N GLY A 121 -20.88 -13.76 12.37
CA GLY A 121 -20.01 -13.67 13.54
C GLY A 121 -19.93 -12.21 13.99
N ALA A 122 -20.52 -11.91 15.14
CA ALA A 122 -20.48 -10.59 15.76
C ALA A 122 -19.04 -10.24 16.18
N SER A 123 -18.55 -9.11 15.69
CA SER A 123 -17.47 -8.35 16.33
C SER A 123 -17.96 -6.93 16.58
N PRO A 124 -17.65 -6.32 17.74
CA PRO A 124 -18.21 -5.05 18.15
C PRO A 124 -17.53 -3.92 17.35
N ALA A 125 -18.08 -3.61 16.18
CA ALA A 125 -17.67 -2.45 15.42
C ALA A 125 -18.12 -1.19 16.17
N LEU A 126 -17.13 -0.40 16.59
CA LEU A 126 -17.29 0.97 17.09
C LEU A 126 -18.34 1.71 16.25
N ALA A 127 -19.36 2.22 16.93
CA ALA A 127 -20.51 2.87 16.32
C ALA A 127 -20.06 3.88 15.23
N PRO A 128 -20.62 3.81 14.01
CA PRO A 128 -20.37 4.84 13.02
C PRO A 128 -20.93 6.15 13.56
N VAL A 129 -20.09 7.18 13.61
CA VAL A 129 -20.57 8.56 13.75
C VAL A 129 -21.72 8.79 12.76
N PRO A 130 -22.91 9.23 13.19
CA PRO A 130 -24.03 9.42 12.29
C PRO A 130 -23.66 10.54 11.34
N ARG A 131 -23.27 10.16 10.12
CA ARG A 131 -23.08 11.07 9.01
C ARG A 131 -24.48 11.60 8.70
N LEU A 132 -24.83 12.78 9.23
CA LEU A 132 -26.06 13.47 8.86
C LEU A 132 -26.08 13.51 7.34
N ALA A 133 -27.01 12.75 6.76
CA ALA A 133 -27.31 12.82 5.35
C ALA A 133 -27.61 14.29 5.07
N ALA A 134 -26.83 14.92 4.19
CA ALA A 134 -27.12 16.26 3.72
C ALA A 134 -28.47 16.18 3.01
N SER A 135 -29.53 16.53 3.74
CA SER A 135 -30.84 16.78 3.15
C SER A 135 -30.66 17.94 2.17
N PRO A 136 -31.33 17.94 1.01
CA PRO A 136 -31.39 19.14 0.18
C PRO A 136 -31.99 20.25 1.05
N SER A 137 -31.17 21.25 1.38
CA SER A 137 -31.56 22.39 2.21
C SER A 137 -32.59 23.23 1.45
N ARG A 138 -33.86 22.84 1.53
CA ARG A 138 -34.95 23.73 1.18
C ARG A 138 -34.99 24.80 2.27
N ALA A 139 -34.66 26.03 1.91
CA ALA A 139 -34.83 27.16 2.82
C ALA A 139 -36.27 27.12 3.36
N PRO A 140 -36.48 27.13 4.68
CA PRO A 140 -37.83 27.11 5.22
C PRO A 140 -38.54 28.38 4.80
N THR A 141 -39.79 28.20 4.40
CA THR A 141 -40.65 29.27 3.93
C THR A 141 -40.87 30.28 5.06
N VAL A 142 -40.57 31.55 4.79
CA VAL A 142 -40.89 32.65 5.71
C VAL A 142 -42.42 32.64 5.88
N PRO A 143 -42.94 32.56 7.12
CA PRO A 143 -44.37 32.66 7.35
C PRO A 143 -44.92 33.96 6.76
N SER A 144 -45.99 33.87 5.97
CA SER A 144 -46.64 35.05 5.35
C SER A 144 -47.42 35.88 6.36
N GLU A 145 -47.68 35.35 7.56
CA GLU A 145 -48.46 35.97 8.61
C GLU A 145 -47.68 35.97 9.93
N PHE A 146 -47.66 37.11 10.60
CA PHE A 146 -47.01 37.30 11.89
C PHE A 146 -48.08 37.66 12.93
N GLN A 147 -48.61 36.64 13.61
CA GLN A 147 -49.68 36.80 14.60
C GLN A 147 -49.33 37.82 15.71
N GLU A 148 -48.05 37.97 16.02
CA GLU A 148 -47.53 38.95 16.99
C GLU A 148 -47.64 40.40 16.49
N LEU A 149 -47.52 40.64 15.18
CA LEU A 149 -47.76 41.96 14.59
C LEU A 149 -49.26 42.29 14.52
N ALA A 150 -50.10 41.27 14.30
CA ALA A 150 -51.56 41.42 14.28
C ALA A 150 -52.16 41.73 15.68
N ALA A 151 -51.44 41.41 16.76
CA ALA A 151 -51.86 41.65 18.13
C ALA A 151 -51.33 42.97 18.73
N MET A 152 -50.48 43.71 18.01
CA MET A 152 -49.92 44.99 18.45
C MET A 152 -50.90 46.14 18.20
N SER A 153 -50.87 47.16 19.06
CA SER A 153 -51.64 48.39 18.83
C SER A 153 -51.04 49.22 17.70
N MET A 154 -51.83 50.13 17.12
CA MET A 154 -51.37 51.01 16.04
C MET A 154 -50.21 51.92 16.49
N ASP A 155 -50.24 52.37 17.75
CA ASP A 155 -49.18 53.19 18.34
C ASP A 155 -47.88 52.36 18.51
N ASP A 156 -47.98 51.08 18.91
CA ASP A 156 -46.82 50.19 19.00
C ASP A 156 -46.24 49.84 17.61
N LEU A 157 -47.10 49.66 16.61
CA LEU A 157 -46.71 49.39 15.22
C LEU A 157 -45.99 50.59 14.58
N THR A 158 -46.45 51.81 14.87
CA THR A 158 -45.79 53.03 14.38
C THR A 158 -44.47 53.26 15.09
N GLU A 159 -44.40 53.03 16.40
CA GLU A 159 -43.14 53.08 17.14
C GLU A 159 -42.14 52.03 16.63
N LEU A 160 -42.59 50.81 16.36
CA LEU A 160 -41.77 49.73 15.79
C LEU A 160 -41.29 50.06 14.37
N LEU A 161 -42.07 50.79 13.57
CA LEU A 161 -41.69 51.22 12.22
C LEU A 161 -40.70 52.38 12.24
N CYS A 162 -40.80 53.28 13.22
CA CYS A 162 -39.95 54.46 13.34
C CYS A 162 -38.62 54.20 14.10
N ASP A 163 -38.54 53.15 14.92
CA ASP A 163 -37.34 52.78 15.68
C ASP A 163 -36.67 51.51 15.12
N GLU A 164 -35.54 51.71 14.43
CA GLU A 164 -34.75 50.64 13.82
C GLU A 164 -34.22 49.60 14.83
N ALA A 165 -33.88 50.03 16.05
CA ALA A 165 -33.37 49.14 17.09
C ALA A 165 -34.47 48.24 17.65
N LYS A 166 -35.68 48.79 17.86
CA LYS A 166 -36.87 48.00 18.25
C LYS A 166 -37.27 47.03 17.16
N TYR A 167 -37.29 47.48 15.90
CA TYR A 167 -37.57 46.63 14.74
C TYR A 167 -36.60 45.45 14.65
N THR A 168 -35.29 45.73 14.75
CA THR A 168 -34.24 44.71 14.67
C THR A 168 -34.37 43.69 15.80
N THR A 169 -34.67 44.15 17.02
CA THR A 169 -34.86 43.28 18.18
C THR A 169 -36.10 42.39 18.01
N PHE A 170 -37.19 42.94 17.47
CA PHE A 170 -38.40 42.19 17.17
C PHE A 170 -38.14 41.10 16.10
N VAL A 171 -37.49 41.45 14.99
CA VAL A 171 -37.13 40.50 13.93
C VAL A 171 -36.19 39.41 14.45
N GLN A 172 -35.21 39.75 15.31
CA GLN A 172 -34.34 38.76 15.93
C GLN A 172 -35.10 37.81 16.85
N LYS A 173 -36.03 38.33 17.67
CA LYS A 173 -36.88 37.51 18.55
C LYS A 173 -37.75 36.56 17.74
N GLN A 174 -38.31 37.02 16.63
CA GLN A 174 -39.12 36.18 15.76
C GLN A 174 -38.27 35.14 15.01
N THR A 175 -37.10 35.54 14.53
CA THR A 175 -36.13 34.63 13.89
C THR A 175 -35.64 33.56 14.86
N ALA A 176 -35.47 33.88 16.15
CA ALA A 176 -35.04 32.94 17.18
C ALA A 176 -36.07 31.81 17.45
N LYS A 177 -37.36 32.05 17.17
CA LYS A 177 -38.42 31.03 17.28
C LYS A 177 -38.46 30.09 16.08
N THR A 178 -37.76 30.41 14.99
CA THR A 178 -37.78 29.58 13.79
C THR A 178 -37.06 28.25 14.01
N HIS A 179 -37.50 27.22 13.27
CA HIS A 179 -36.83 25.93 13.25
C HIS A 179 -35.34 26.04 12.86
N ILE A 180 -34.96 27.00 11.99
CA ILE A 180 -33.55 27.24 11.65
C ILE A 180 -32.75 27.62 12.89
N ALA A 181 -33.26 28.55 13.70
CA ALA A 181 -32.55 29.02 14.89
C ALA A 181 -32.36 27.88 15.90
N GLN A 182 -33.37 27.02 16.06
CA GLN A 182 -33.27 25.81 16.90
C GLN A 182 -32.23 24.82 16.38
N VAL A 183 -32.27 24.47 15.09
CA VAL A 183 -31.29 23.57 14.46
C VAL A 183 -29.87 24.14 14.55
N LYS A 184 -29.71 25.46 14.33
CA LYS A 184 -28.42 26.16 14.45
C LYS A 184 -27.89 26.10 15.88
N ALA A 185 -28.75 26.29 16.88
CA ALA A 185 -28.36 26.20 18.29
C ALA A 185 -27.96 24.77 18.68
N GLN A 186 -28.73 23.76 18.23
CA GLN A 186 -28.43 22.35 18.45
C GLN A 186 -27.11 21.94 17.80
N LEU A 187 -26.87 22.39 16.55
CA LEU A 187 -25.62 22.10 15.85
C LEU A 187 -24.42 22.75 16.53
N ARG A 188 -24.55 24.00 17.00
CA ARG A 188 -23.50 24.68 17.77
C ARG A 188 -23.18 23.93 19.07
N ARG A 189 -24.21 23.50 19.80
CA ARG A 189 -24.04 22.73 21.04
C ARG A 189 -23.34 21.40 20.77
N GLY A 190 -23.82 20.63 19.79
CA GLY A 190 -23.23 19.34 19.42
C GLY A 190 -21.79 19.48 18.92
N ASN A 191 -21.47 20.52 18.14
CA ASN A 191 -20.09 20.79 17.73
C ASN A 191 -19.20 21.14 18.94
N ALA A 192 -19.68 21.98 19.87
CA ALA A 192 -18.93 22.32 21.07
C ALA A 192 -18.69 21.11 21.99
N GLU A 193 -19.68 20.24 22.16
CA GLU A 193 -19.53 18.99 22.90
C GLU A 193 -18.54 18.04 22.22
N LEU A 194 -18.63 17.89 20.89
CA LEU A 194 -17.69 17.07 20.13
C LEU A 194 -16.25 17.61 20.22
N ALA A 195 -16.08 18.92 20.13
CA ALA A 195 -14.78 19.56 20.30
C ALA A 195 -14.19 19.29 21.68
N ARG A 196 -14.99 19.42 22.75
CA ARG A 196 -14.55 19.09 24.12
C ARG A 196 -14.16 17.62 24.26
N ALA A 197 -14.97 16.70 23.71
CA ALA A 197 -14.69 15.27 23.74
C ALA A 197 -13.43 14.90 22.93
N ASN A 198 -13.12 15.64 21.87
CA ASN A 198 -11.89 15.45 21.09
C ASN A 198 -10.67 15.99 21.84
N LEU A 199 -10.76 17.18 22.43
CA LEU A 199 -9.68 17.74 23.26
C LEU A 199 -9.38 16.86 24.47
N ALA A 200 -10.40 16.26 25.09
CA ALA A 200 -10.19 15.31 26.20
C ALA A 200 -9.36 14.08 25.81
N LYS A 201 -9.39 13.66 24.53
CA LYS A 201 -8.59 12.52 24.03
C LYS A 201 -7.14 12.89 23.73
N GLU A 202 -6.81 14.17 23.69
CA GLU A 202 -5.46 14.65 23.33
C GLU A 202 -4.40 14.15 24.32
N GLY A 203 -4.70 14.21 25.62
CA GLY A 203 -3.81 13.71 26.68
C GLY A 203 -3.49 12.22 26.51
N LEU A 204 -4.53 11.39 26.37
CA LEU A 204 -4.39 9.94 26.15
C LEU A 204 -3.59 9.62 24.87
N LEU A 205 -3.83 10.36 23.78
CA LEU A 205 -3.05 10.19 22.55
C LEU A 205 -1.58 10.57 22.73
N GLY A 206 -1.29 11.59 23.54
CA GLY A 206 0.08 11.95 23.93
C GLY A 206 0.77 10.84 24.71
N GLU A 207 0.10 10.28 25.71
CA GLU A 207 0.61 9.18 26.53
C GLU A 207 0.88 7.93 25.68
N LEU A 208 -0.07 7.51 24.83
CA LEU A 208 0.09 6.36 23.95
C LEU A 208 1.25 6.56 22.95
N ARG A 209 1.40 7.77 22.41
CA ARG A 209 2.55 8.10 21.53
C ARG A 209 3.87 7.99 22.29
N ASN A 210 3.92 8.46 23.52
CA ASN A 210 5.11 8.37 24.35
C ASN A 210 5.44 6.91 24.68
N GLN A 211 4.45 6.10 25.06
CA GLN A 211 4.63 4.66 25.28
C GLN A 211 5.17 3.95 24.04
N ILE A 212 4.59 4.21 22.86
CA ILE A 212 5.09 3.65 21.60
C ILE A 212 6.54 4.08 21.35
N ALA A 213 6.87 5.35 21.62
CA ALA A 213 8.24 5.85 21.45
C ALA A 213 9.22 5.12 22.37
N ILE A 214 8.86 4.91 23.64
CA ILE A 214 9.65 4.19 24.64
C ILE A 214 9.84 2.72 24.23
N ILE A 215 8.76 2.01 23.89
CA ILE A 215 8.83 0.60 23.47
C ILE A 215 9.71 0.47 22.21
N ARG A 216 9.57 1.40 21.27
CA ARG A 216 10.36 1.40 20.03
C ARG A 216 11.85 1.62 20.30
N SER A 217 12.19 2.52 21.22
CA SER A 217 13.59 2.85 21.51
C SER A 217 14.28 1.87 22.46
N SER A 218 13.55 1.25 23.39
CA SER A 218 14.10 0.35 24.40
C SER A 218 14.03 -1.12 23.96
N GLU A 219 12.83 -1.66 23.83
CA GLU A 219 12.62 -3.09 23.58
C GLU A 219 12.84 -3.45 22.11
N TYR A 220 12.19 -2.72 21.19
CA TYR A 220 12.26 -3.05 19.77
C TYR A 220 13.66 -2.87 19.20
N ALA A 221 14.34 -1.76 19.54
CA ALA A 221 15.68 -1.48 19.04
C ALA A 221 16.68 -2.58 19.46
N ALA A 222 16.69 -2.98 20.73
CA ALA A 222 17.58 -4.01 21.24
C ALA A 222 17.32 -5.38 20.59
N VAL A 223 16.04 -5.78 20.47
CA VAL A 223 15.69 -7.04 19.80
C VAL A 223 16.06 -7.00 18.32
N LYS A 224 15.80 -5.87 17.64
CA LYS A 224 16.14 -5.66 16.23
C LYS A 224 17.64 -5.74 15.99
N GLU A 225 18.44 -5.13 16.84
CA GLU A 225 19.90 -5.20 16.76
C GLU A 225 20.40 -6.64 16.91
N SER A 226 19.92 -7.37 17.92
CA SER A 226 20.30 -8.79 18.13
C SER A 226 19.87 -9.69 16.96
N PHE A 227 18.73 -9.40 16.33
CA PHE A 227 18.28 -10.09 15.13
C PHE A 227 19.18 -9.77 13.94
N ASP A 228 19.48 -8.50 13.71
CA ASP A 228 20.31 -8.05 12.59
C ASP A 228 21.73 -8.60 12.71
N GLU A 229 22.29 -8.70 13.92
CA GLU A 229 23.57 -9.36 14.17
C GLU A 229 23.53 -10.84 13.80
N LYS A 230 22.53 -11.58 14.29
CA LYS A 230 22.37 -13.01 13.98
C LYS A 230 22.15 -13.23 12.49
N TYR A 231 21.34 -12.39 11.83
CA TYR A 231 21.08 -12.46 10.41
C TYR A 231 22.34 -12.17 9.58
N LYS A 232 23.13 -11.15 9.95
CA LYS A 232 24.44 -10.88 9.32
C LYS A 232 25.39 -12.05 9.47
N ARG A 233 25.49 -12.64 10.68
CA ARG A 233 26.33 -13.82 10.91
C ARG A 233 25.88 -15.01 10.07
N GLN A 234 24.57 -15.26 10.02
CA GLN A 234 24.01 -16.31 9.16
C GLN A 234 24.35 -16.05 7.70
N GLN A 235 24.18 -14.82 7.20
CA GLN A 235 24.49 -14.47 5.81
C GLN A 235 25.99 -14.62 5.51
N ALA A 236 26.87 -14.24 6.44
CA ALA A 236 28.32 -14.42 6.29
C ALA A 236 28.74 -15.90 6.21
N VAL A 237 28.01 -16.79 6.88
CA VAL A 237 28.24 -18.25 6.78
C VAL A 237 27.64 -18.80 5.49
N ILE A 238 26.41 -18.40 5.13
CA ILE A 238 25.69 -18.93 3.98
C ILE A 238 26.27 -18.45 2.64
N GLN A 239 26.77 -17.22 2.57
CA GLN A 239 27.32 -16.63 1.34
C GLN A 239 28.46 -17.45 0.71
N PRO A 240 29.51 -17.87 1.44
CA PRO A 240 30.57 -18.70 0.86
C PRO A 240 30.12 -20.13 0.54
N LEU A 241 29.04 -20.60 1.18
CA LEU A 241 28.44 -21.92 0.93
C LEU A 241 27.47 -21.91 -0.25
N GLN A 242 27.17 -20.75 -0.87
CA GLN A 242 26.30 -20.70 -2.03
C GLN A 242 26.91 -21.47 -3.21
N PRO A 243 26.09 -22.18 -4.01
CA PRO A 243 26.57 -22.92 -5.18
C PRO A 243 27.52 -22.10 -6.07
N SER A 244 27.14 -20.86 -6.38
CA SER A 244 27.96 -19.95 -7.20
C SER A 244 29.31 -19.60 -6.56
N ALA A 245 29.35 -19.39 -5.23
CA ALA A 245 30.57 -19.08 -4.50
C ALA A 245 31.51 -20.29 -4.42
N LEU A 246 30.95 -21.49 -4.23
CA LEU A 246 31.68 -22.76 -4.22
C LEU A 246 32.26 -23.07 -5.61
N ILE A 247 31.45 -22.94 -6.67
CA ILE A 247 31.89 -23.14 -8.06
C ILE A 247 32.99 -22.14 -8.43
N ALA A 248 32.83 -20.85 -8.09
CA ALA A 248 33.86 -19.83 -8.34
C ALA A 248 35.16 -20.12 -7.57
N THR A 249 35.06 -20.69 -6.36
CA THR A 249 36.25 -21.09 -5.58
C THR A 249 36.94 -22.30 -6.19
N LEU A 250 36.18 -23.29 -6.68
CA LEU A 250 36.72 -24.41 -7.43
C LEU A 250 37.41 -23.97 -8.72
N ASP A 251 36.81 -23.04 -9.46
CA ASP A 251 37.38 -22.47 -10.69
C ASP A 251 38.72 -21.78 -10.41
N ARG A 252 38.78 -20.87 -9.42
CA ARG A 252 40.05 -20.25 -9.00
C ARG A 252 41.11 -21.27 -8.59
N ALA A 253 40.72 -22.31 -7.84
CA ALA A 253 41.64 -23.35 -7.41
C ALA A 253 42.13 -24.22 -8.59
N ALA A 254 41.30 -24.46 -9.60
CA ALA A 254 41.70 -25.13 -10.84
C ALA A 254 42.67 -24.24 -11.63
N SER A 255 42.34 -22.97 -11.88
CA SER A 255 43.23 -22.04 -12.59
C SER A 255 44.57 -21.85 -11.88
N GLN A 256 44.62 -21.89 -10.54
CA GLN A 256 45.89 -21.83 -9.82
C GLN A 256 46.74 -23.08 -10.07
N ALA A 257 46.14 -24.27 -10.03
CA ALA A 257 46.85 -25.52 -10.30
C ALA A 257 47.40 -25.60 -11.74
N ASP A 258 46.66 -25.02 -12.70
CA ASP A 258 47.10 -24.90 -14.09
C ASP A 258 48.35 -24.02 -14.19
N LYS A 259 48.30 -22.82 -13.59
CA LYS A 259 49.44 -21.90 -13.50
C LYS A 259 50.65 -22.52 -12.80
N ASP A 260 50.44 -23.26 -11.71
CA ASP A 260 51.52 -23.96 -11.02
C ASP A 260 52.18 -25.00 -11.94
N SER A 261 51.39 -25.68 -12.78
CA SER A 261 51.92 -26.63 -13.77
C SER A 261 52.70 -25.95 -14.88
N ASP A 262 52.23 -24.79 -15.36
CA ASP A 262 52.92 -23.98 -16.36
C ASP A 262 54.24 -23.43 -15.79
N GLN A 263 54.27 -23.02 -14.53
CA GLN A 263 55.50 -22.56 -13.87
C GLN A 263 56.56 -23.67 -13.77
N VAL A 264 56.15 -24.90 -13.41
CA VAL A 264 57.04 -26.06 -13.39
C VAL A 264 57.55 -26.37 -14.80
N TYR A 265 56.70 -26.25 -15.81
CA TYR A 265 57.07 -26.44 -17.22
C TYR A 265 58.06 -25.39 -17.71
N GLU A 266 57.83 -24.11 -17.41
CA GLU A 266 58.76 -23.03 -17.76
C GLU A 266 60.12 -23.19 -17.08
N SER A 267 60.16 -23.61 -15.82
CA SER A 267 61.39 -23.83 -15.07
C SER A 267 62.21 -24.99 -15.68
N PHE A 268 61.53 -26.02 -16.17
CA PHE A 268 62.18 -27.11 -16.91
C PHE A 268 62.75 -26.62 -18.26
N LEU A 269 62.02 -25.80 -19.02
CA LEU A 269 62.51 -25.23 -20.28
C LEU A 269 63.74 -24.34 -20.12
N LYS A 270 63.86 -23.66 -18.97
CA LYS A 270 65.03 -22.84 -18.60
C LYS A 270 66.24 -23.68 -18.16
N GLY A 271 66.03 -24.96 -17.88
CA GLY A 271 67.05 -25.86 -17.33
C GLY A 271 67.24 -25.74 -15.82
N ASP A 272 66.35 -25.03 -15.11
CA ASP A 272 66.42 -24.85 -13.66
C ASP A 272 66.05 -26.13 -12.90
N VAL A 273 65.36 -27.06 -13.57
CA VAL A 273 64.84 -28.32 -13.00
C VAL A 273 65.22 -29.49 -13.93
N THR A 274 65.68 -30.58 -13.35
CA THR A 274 66.01 -31.82 -14.09
C THR A 274 64.76 -32.66 -14.36
N VAL A 275 64.84 -33.59 -15.33
CA VAL A 275 63.70 -34.44 -15.75
C VAL A 275 63.13 -35.24 -14.57
N ASP A 276 63.99 -35.76 -13.70
CA ASP A 276 63.60 -36.55 -12.53
C ASP A 276 62.81 -35.76 -11.48
N VAL A 277 62.96 -34.43 -11.44
CA VAL A 277 62.19 -33.53 -10.57
C VAL A 277 60.96 -32.97 -11.29
N PHE A 278 61.10 -32.65 -12.57
CA PHE A 278 60.02 -32.10 -13.41
C PHE A 278 58.83 -33.06 -13.51
N VAL A 279 59.06 -34.30 -13.93
CA VAL A 279 57.98 -35.28 -14.19
C VAL A 279 57.06 -35.47 -12.97
N PRO A 280 57.57 -35.78 -11.76
CA PRO A 280 56.69 -35.99 -10.61
C PRO A 280 55.95 -34.72 -10.17
N GLN A 281 56.58 -33.54 -10.26
CA GLN A 281 55.94 -32.27 -9.89
C GLN A 281 54.86 -31.86 -10.89
N TYR A 282 55.16 -31.96 -12.19
CA TYR A 282 54.23 -31.62 -13.25
C TYR A 282 53.01 -32.55 -13.28
N VAL A 283 53.22 -33.87 -13.17
CA VAL A 283 52.13 -34.85 -13.12
C VAL A 283 51.26 -34.62 -11.88
N LYS A 284 51.85 -34.30 -10.73
CA LYS A 284 51.10 -33.95 -9.51
C LYS A 284 50.23 -32.71 -9.72
N ALA A 285 50.79 -31.64 -10.29
CA ALA A 285 50.07 -30.39 -10.55
C ALA A 285 48.92 -30.60 -11.56
N ARG A 286 49.19 -31.27 -12.69
CA ARG A 286 48.19 -31.57 -13.72
C ARG A 286 47.09 -32.52 -13.23
N SER A 287 47.43 -33.55 -12.46
CA SER A 287 46.43 -34.45 -11.87
C SER A 287 45.47 -33.69 -10.95
N LEU A 288 46.01 -32.76 -10.15
CA LEU A 288 45.24 -31.93 -9.24
C LEU A 288 44.39 -30.89 -9.99
N PHE A 289 44.88 -30.32 -11.09
CA PHE A 289 44.06 -29.50 -12.00
C PHE A 289 42.86 -30.29 -12.55
N HIS A 290 43.11 -31.45 -13.17
CA HIS A 290 42.04 -32.26 -13.76
C HIS A 290 41.02 -32.73 -12.71
N GLN A 291 41.48 -33.10 -11.51
CA GLN A 291 40.59 -33.47 -10.40
C GLN A 291 39.68 -32.31 -9.98
N ARG A 292 40.22 -31.08 -9.90
CA ARG A 292 39.43 -29.88 -9.56
C ARG A 292 38.47 -29.50 -10.68
N GLU A 293 38.89 -29.63 -11.93
CA GLU A 293 38.07 -29.33 -13.10
C GLU A 293 36.88 -30.28 -13.21
N LEU A 294 37.09 -31.59 -13.02
CA LEU A 294 36.02 -32.59 -12.97
C LEU A 294 35.04 -32.30 -11.83
N LYS A 295 35.54 -31.96 -10.63
CA LYS A 295 34.68 -31.55 -9.50
C LYS A 295 33.88 -30.30 -9.80
N LYS A 296 34.46 -29.31 -10.49
CA LYS A 296 33.76 -28.09 -10.92
C LYS A 296 32.64 -28.42 -11.90
N GLN A 297 32.91 -29.22 -12.93
CA GLN A 297 31.91 -29.63 -13.91
C GLN A 297 30.77 -30.43 -13.27
N ALA A 298 31.09 -31.37 -12.38
CA ALA A 298 30.10 -32.12 -11.63
C ALA A 298 29.26 -31.19 -10.73
N ALA A 299 29.88 -30.25 -10.03
CA ALA A 299 29.19 -29.26 -9.20
C ALA A 299 28.26 -28.36 -10.03
N GLN A 300 28.67 -27.91 -11.22
CA GLN A 300 27.84 -27.11 -12.13
C GLN A 300 26.60 -27.84 -12.65
N GLN A 301 26.65 -29.17 -12.72
CA GLN A 301 25.52 -29.99 -13.16
C GLN A 301 24.57 -30.37 -12.02
N THR A 302 25.02 -30.31 -10.77
CA THR A 302 24.30 -30.87 -9.61
C THR A 302 23.84 -29.83 -8.57
N LEU A 303 24.51 -28.68 -8.46
CA LEU A 303 24.20 -27.59 -7.51
C LEU A 303 23.50 -26.42 -8.20
#